data_AF-A0A7G1H0H3-F1
#
_entry.id   AF-A0A7G1H0H3-F1
#
_cell.length_a   1.000
_cell.length_b   1.000
_cell.length_c   1.000
_cell.angle_alpha   90.00
_cell.angle_beta   90.00
_cell.angle_gamma   90.00
#
_symmetry.space_group_name_H-M   'P 1'
#
loop_
_entity.id
_entity.type
_entity.pdbx_description
1 polymer ?
#
loop_
_entity_poly.entity_id
_entity_poly.type
_entity_poly.pdbx_seq_one_letter_code
_entity_poly.pdbx_strand_id
1 'polypeptide(L)'
;MLISGKINVLAASTGSQISSDYDSVKHGLFTYFLLRGMRGEADKNENGMIELGELYDYVKTSVSEKASLELNRDQTPVLLPSDTHKEKLKVPVAKIR
;
A
#
# COMPACT_ATOMS: atom_id res chain seq x y z
N MET A 1 -14.32 -7.56 11.90
CA MET A 1 -13.92 -6.15 12.06
C MET A 1 -15.01 -5.30 11.40
N LEU A 2 -15.75 -4.48 12.15
CA LEU A 2 -16.82 -3.64 11.61
C LEU A 2 -16.21 -2.29 11.17
N ILE A 3 -15.77 -2.23 9.93
CA ILE A 3 -15.32 -0.97 9.32
C ILE A 3 -16.58 -0.24 8.84
N SER A 4 -16.92 0.89 9.48
CA SER A 4 -18.01 1.78 9.04
C SER A 4 -17.76 2.24 7.60
N GLY A 5 -18.80 2.41 6.79
CA GLY A 5 -18.74 2.53 5.32
C GLY A 5 -17.86 3.66 4.74
N LYS A 6 -17.30 4.54 5.59
CA LYS A 6 -16.42 5.66 5.24
C LYS A 6 -14.93 5.44 5.55
N ILE A 7 -14.56 4.33 6.20
CA ILE A 7 -13.17 4.03 6.56
C ILE A 7 -12.61 3.03 5.55
N ASN A 8 -11.39 3.27 5.08
CA ASN A 8 -10.59 2.28 4.35
C ASN A 8 -9.36 1.96 5.19
N VAL A 9 -8.99 0.69 5.27
CA VAL A 9 -7.82 0.23 6.02
C VAL A 9 -6.84 -0.41 5.05
N LEU A 10 -5.65 0.17 4.94
CA LEU A 10 -4.53 -0.45 4.26
C LEU A 10 -3.60 -1.06 5.32
N ALA A 11 -3.56 -2.39 5.41
CA ALA A 11 -2.73 -3.11 6.36
C ALA A 11 -1.46 -3.66 5.70
N ALA A 12 -0.38 -3.75 6.48
CA ALA A 12 0.97 -4.08 5.99
C ALA A 12 1.15 -5.53 5.52
N SER A 13 0.31 -6.44 6.01
CA SER A 13 0.33 -7.87 5.72
C SER A 13 -1.04 -8.50 6.01
N THR A 14 -1.24 -9.75 5.59
CA THR A 14 -2.35 -10.56 6.08
C THR A 14 -2.13 -10.98 7.53
N GLY A 15 -3.17 -11.48 8.20
CA GLY A 15 -3.08 -11.97 9.57
C GLY A 15 -2.17 -13.18 9.79
N SER A 16 -1.76 -13.85 8.71
CA SER A 16 -0.84 -15.02 8.74
C SER A 16 0.59 -14.69 8.31
N GLN A 17 0.88 -13.42 8.01
CA GLN A 17 2.15 -12.97 7.45
C GLN A 17 2.85 -11.98 8.40
N ILE A 18 4.19 -12.00 8.36
CA ILE A 18 5.02 -11.07 9.15
C ILE A 18 5.07 -9.72 8.42
N SER A 19 4.85 -8.64 9.17
CA SER A 19 5.18 -7.28 8.71
C SER A 19 6.65 -7.01 9.01
N SER A 20 7.48 -6.95 7.98
CA SER A 20 8.93 -6.94 8.11
C SER A 20 9.52 -5.53 8.26
N ASP A 21 10.60 -5.43 9.03
CA ASP A 21 11.52 -4.30 8.98
C ASP A 21 12.36 -4.32 7.70
N TYR A 22 12.85 -3.16 7.27
CA TYR A 22 13.70 -3.01 6.10
C TYR A 22 15.01 -2.32 6.48
N ASP A 23 16.00 -3.15 6.80
CA ASP A 23 17.26 -2.76 7.46
C ASP A 23 18.06 -1.70 6.69
N SER A 24 18.00 -1.75 5.36
CA SER A 24 18.71 -0.83 4.46
C SER A 24 18.23 0.62 4.59
N VAL A 25 17.00 0.84 5.06
CA VAL A 25 16.37 2.17 5.15
C VAL A 25 15.81 2.49 6.53
N LYS A 26 16.02 1.62 7.54
CA LYS A 26 15.61 1.81 8.94
C LYS A 26 14.11 2.12 9.13
N HIS A 27 13.27 1.61 8.25
CA HIS A 27 11.82 1.68 8.33
C HIS A 27 11.21 0.29 8.16
N GLY A 28 9.94 0.11 8.54
CA GLY A 28 9.17 -1.04 8.10
C GLY A 28 9.08 -1.08 6.57
N LEU A 29 9.19 -2.26 5.96
CA LEU A 29 9.15 -2.45 4.50
C LEU A 29 7.88 -1.84 3.89
N PHE A 30 6.74 -2.08 4.54
CA PHE A 30 5.46 -1.49 4.16
C PHE A 30 5.49 0.03 4.24
N THR A 31 5.94 0.60 5.36
CA THR A 31 5.98 2.06 5.57
C THR A 31 6.89 2.73 4.55
N TYR A 32 8.03 2.11 4.21
CA TYR A 32 8.94 2.62 3.20
C TYR A 32 8.23 2.81 1.85
N PHE A 33 7.57 1.77 1.33
CA PHE A 33 6.86 1.87 0.06
C PHE A 33 5.59 2.72 0.15
N LEU A 34 4.89 2.73 1.27
CA LEU A 34 3.76 3.63 1.48
C LEU A 34 4.17 5.09 1.28
N LEU A 35 5.27 5.50 1.92
CA LEU A 35 5.78 6.87 1.82
C LEU A 35 6.31 7.21 0.43
N ARG A 36 6.95 6.26 -0.27
CA ARG A 36 7.39 6.44 -1.66
C ARG A 36 6.21 6.62 -2.61
N GLY A 37 5.19 5.78 -2.50
CA GLY A 37 3.96 5.90 -3.28
C GLY A 37 3.28 7.24 -3.08
N MET A 38 3.10 7.68 -1.82
CA MET A 38 2.51 8.98 -1.50
C MET A 38 3.33 10.18 -1.96
N ARG A 39 4.64 10.03 -2.17
CA ARG A 39 5.52 11.09 -2.71
C ARG A 39 5.41 11.25 -4.23
N GLY A 40 4.72 10.36 -4.92
CA GLY A 40 4.47 10.47 -6.36
C GLY A 40 4.71 9.18 -7.13
N GLU A 41 5.41 8.20 -6.55
CA GLU A 41 5.76 6.98 -7.29
C GLU A 41 4.56 6.06 -7.57
N ALA A 42 3.44 6.28 -6.87
CA ALA A 42 2.20 5.59 -7.14
C ALA A 42 1.37 6.26 -8.24
N ASP A 43 1.75 7.40 -8.80
CA ASP A 43 0.98 8.10 -9.84
C ASP A 43 1.12 7.41 -11.19
N LYS A 44 0.33 6.35 -11.39
CA LYS A 44 0.43 5.51 -12.58
C LYS A 44 -0.15 6.20 -13.81
N ASN A 45 -1.11 7.09 -13.62
CA ASN A 45 -1.80 7.79 -14.70
C ASN A 45 -1.24 9.20 -14.98
N GLU A 46 -0.25 9.64 -14.20
CA GLU A 46 0.49 10.91 -14.33
C GLU A 46 -0.41 12.16 -14.23
N ASN A 47 -1.49 12.10 -13.43
CA ASN A 47 -2.41 13.22 -13.25
C ASN A 47 -2.03 14.17 -12.10
N GLY A 48 -0.92 13.90 -11.39
CA GLY A 48 -0.44 14.70 -10.27
C GLY A 48 -1.16 14.43 -8.94
N MET A 49 -2.03 13.44 -8.88
CA MET A 49 -2.79 13.00 -7.71
C MET A 49 -2.59 11.51 -7.52
N ILE A 50 -2.43 11.09 -6.27
CA ILE A 50 -2.40 9.67 -5.92
C ILE A 50 -3.80 9.25 -5.49
N GLU A 51 -4.42 8.34 -6.23
CA GLU A 51 -5.67 7.71 -5.84
C GLU A 51 -5.42 6.48 -4.93
N LEU A 52 -6.41 6.13 -4.09
CA LEU A 52 -6.30 5.00 -3.16
C LEU A 52 -5.94 3.67 -3.86
N GLY A 53 -6.55 3.42 -5.02
CA GLY A 53 -6.29 2.22 -5.81
C GLY A 53 -4.85 2.17 -6.32
N GLU A 54 -4.34 3.30 -6.80
CA GLU A 54 -2.98 3.41 -7.30
C GLU A 54 -1.95 3.22 -6.18
N LEU A 55 -2.19 3.83 -5.02
CA LEU A 55 -1.35 3.64 -3.85
C LEU A 55 -1.35 2.18 -3.38
N TYR A 56 -2.52 1.54 -3.34
CA TYR A 56 -2.62 0.13 -2.96
C TYR A 56 -1.89 -0.78 -3.95
N ASP A 57 -2.09 -0.59 -5.25
CA ASP A 57 -1.44 -1.39 -6.29
C ASP A 57 0.09 -1.25 -6.22
N TYR A 58 0.60 -0.02 -6.06
CA TYR A 58 2.03 0.24 -5.88
C TYR A 58 2.56 -0.48 -4.62
N VAL A 59 1.95 -0.22 -3.47
CA VAL A 59 2.43 -0.77 -2.18
C VAL A 59 2.36 -2.29 -2.19
N LYS A 60 1.26 -2.88 -2.67
CA LYS A 60 1.10 -4.33 -2.72
C LYS A 60 2.16 -4.99 -3.59
N THR A 61 2.40 -4.44 -4.77
CA THR A 61 3.38 -4.98 -5.72
C THR A 61 4.78 -4.87 -5.13
N SER A 62 5.19 -3.67 -4.71
CA SER A 62 6.54 -3.42 -4.25
C SER A 62 6.89 -4.16 -2.96
N VAL A 63 5.97 -4.21 -1.98
CA VAL A 63 6.21 -4.93 -0.72
C VAL A 63 6.28 -6.45 -0.95
N SER A 64 5.36 -7.02 -1.75
CA SER A 64 5.35 -8.46 -2.00
C SER A 64 6.61 -8.91 -2.74
N GLU A 65 7.01 -8.16 -3.78
CA GLU A 65 8.23 -8.44 -4.53
C GLU A 65 9.47 -8.31 -3.63
N LYS A 66 9.59 -7.20 -2.88
CA LYS A 66 10.76 -6.93 -2.06
C LYS A 66 10.90 -7.92 -0.89
N ALA A 67 9.80 -8.26 -0.23
CA ALA A 67 9.79 -9.26 0.83
C ALA A 67 10.23 -10.64 0.31
N SER A 68 9.73 -11.03 -0.86
CA SER A 68 10.09 -12.31 -1.48
C SER A 68 11.57 -12.35 -1.87
N LEU A 69 12.05 -11.32 -2.60
CA LEU A 69 13.40 -11.31 -3.17
C LEU A 69 14.51 -11.09 -2.12
N GLU A 70 14.29 -10.24 -1.12
CA GLU A 70 15.36 -9.82 -0.20
C GLU A 70 15.22 -10.40 1.20
N LEU A 71 14.01 -10.74 1.64
CA LEU A 71 13.75 -11.23 2.99
C LEU A 71 13.33 -12.71 3.03
N ASN A 72 13.20 -13.35 1.86
CA ASN A 72 12.78 -14.74 1.69
C ASN A 72 11.47 -15.06 2.46
N ARG A 73 10.50 -14.14 2.37
CA ARG A 73 9.24 -14.19 3.12
C ARG A 73 8.06 -13.67 2.29
N ASP A 74 6.87 -14.11 2.65
CA ASP A 74 5.63 -13.54 2.12
C ASP A 74 5.15 -12.37 2.98
N GLN A 75 4.96 -11.22 2.34
CA GLN A 75 4.30 -10.07 2.93
C GLN A 75 3.42 -9.40 1.87
N THR A 76 2.11 -9.51 2.04
CA THR A 76 1.12 -9.01 1.08
C THR A 76 0.25 -7.97 1.76
N PRO A 77 0.45 -6.67 1.47
CA PRO A 77 -0.46 -5.63 1.92
C PRO A 77 -1.90 -5.88 1.48
N VAL A 78 -2.86 -5.53 2.34
CA VAL A 78 -4.30 -5.73 2.09
C VAL A 78 -5.07 -4.44 2.26
N LEU A 79 -6.01 -4.19 1.35
CA LEU A 79 -6.98 -3.11 1.44
C LEU A 79 -8.33 -3.66 1.92
N LEU A 80 -8.88 -3.05 2.97
CA LEU A 80 -10.17 -3.42 3.56
C LEU A 80 -11.15 -2.24 3.54
N PRO A 81 -12.45 -2.49 3.28
CA PRO A 81 -13.02 -3.79 2.92
C PRO A 81 -12.58 -4.27 1.52
N SER A 82 -12.42 -5.58 1.36
CA SER A 82 -12.00 -6.21 0.10
C SER A 82 -12.99 -5.97 -1.05
N ASP A 83 -14.27 -5.76 -0.73
CA ASP A 83 -15.27 -5.23 -1.68
C ASP A 83 -15.13 -3.71 -1.77
N THR A 84 -14.05 -3.26 -2.40
CA THR A 84 -13.88 -1.86 -2.73
C THR A 84 -14.59 -1.58 -4.06
N HIS A 85 -15.77 -0.95 -4.01
CA HIS A 85 -16.41 -0.44 -5.23
C HIS A 85 -15.41 0.45 -5.99
N LYS A 86 -15.38 0.36 -7.33
CA LYS A 86 -14.42 1.10 -8.18
C LYS A 86 -14.34 2.60 -7.87
N GLU A 87 -15.44 3.19 -7.40
CA GLU A 87 -15.47 4.60 -7.01
C GLU A 87 -14.62 4.92 -5.77
N LYS A 88 -14.53 4.00 -4.80
CA LYS A 88 -13.71 4.18 -3.59
C LYS A 88 -12.21 4.14 -3.91
N LEU A 89 -11.82 3.44 -4.97
CA LEU A 89 -10.42 3.38 -5.42
C LEU A 89 -9.96 4.72 -6.01
N LYS A 90 -10.89 5.54 -6.52
CA LYS A 90 -10.59 6.86 -7.11
C LYS A 90 -10.49 7.99 -6.08
N VAL A 91 -10.60 7.69 -4.79
CA VAL A 91 -10.49 8.71 -3.74
C VAL A 91 -9.04 9.18 -3.69
N PRO A 92 -8.78 10.50 -3.82
CA PRO A 92 -7.43 11.02 -3.72
C PRO A 92 -6.91 10.92 -2.28
N VAL A 93 -5.69 10.43 -2.12
CA VAL A 93 -5.01 10.26 -0.82
C VAL A 93 -3.76 11.13 -0.69
N ALA A 94 -3.17 11.57 -1.80
CA ALA A 94 -2.07 12.53 -1.81
C ALA A 94 -2.09 13.37 -3.10
N LYS A 95 -1.47 14.55 -3.04
CA LYS A 95 -1.20 15.41 -4.19
C LYS A 95 0.31 15.56 -4.33
N ILE A 96 0.83 15.38 -5.54
CA ILE A 96 2.25 15.59 -5.83
C ILE A 96 2.50 17.11 -5.84
N ARG A 97 3.56 17.55 -5.15
CA ARG A 97 3.98 18.95 -5.07
C ARG A 97 5.27 19.16 -5.83
#